data_AF-A0A3B9EW65-F1
#
_entry.id   AF-A0A3B9EW65-F1
#
_cell.length_a   1.000
_cell.length_b   1.000
_cell.length_c   1.000
_cell.angle_alpha   90.00
_cell.angle_beta   90.00
_cell.angle_gamma   90.00
#
_symmetry.space_group_name_H-M   'P 1'
#
loop_
_entity.id
_entity.type
_entity.pdbx_description
1 polymer ?
#
loop_
_entity_poly.entity_id
_entity_poly.type
_entity_poly.pdbx_seq_one_letter_code
_entity_poly.pdbx_strand_id
1 'polypeptide(L)'
;MKNLGLKIIVAFVLLIPLWSFLAWFLWPMDRLESIILDKSATPESRQEHRSFNWILTHEKMYQPSGKKYDYSRDYYGTYPEGNGMINELDRYELSEMDSMSFYIDMAYYVDASGVEMGIDSLQTGNNWYGGLSQKDYELLKVLYRDHKLIMAEYNT
;
A
#
# COMPACT_ATOMS: atom_id res chain seq x y z
N MET A 1 -28.78 25.39 -40.24
CA MET A 1 -29.47 24.63 -39.17
C MET A 1 -29.45 23.11 -39.35
N LYS A 2 -29.46 22.56 -40.59
CA LYS A 2 -29.59 21.10 -40.86
C LYS A 2 -28.57 20.16 -40.20
N ASN A 3 -27.40 20.65 -39.77
CA ASN A 3 -26.33 19.81 -39.18
C ASN A 3 -26.04 20.15 -37.71
N LEU A 4 -26.86 20.99 -37.07
CA LEU A 4 -26.60 21.45 -35.70
C LEU A 4 -26.67 20.29 -34.69
N GLY A 5 -27.66 19.40 -34.82
CA GLY A 5 -27.78 18.21 -33.96
C GLY A 5 -26.59 17.26 -34.07
N LEU A 6 -26.12 16.97 -35.28
CA LEU A 6 -24.93 16.14 -35.50
C LEU A 6 -23.69 16.76 -34.87
N LYS A 7 -23.49 18.08 -35.00
CA LYS A 7 -22.37 18.80 -34.38
C LYS A 7 -22.40 18.70 -32.86
N ILE A 8 -23.58 18.79 -32.24
CA ILE A 8 -23.75 18.64 -30.79
C ILE A 8 -23.39 17.22 -30.34
N ILE A 9 -23.87 16.19 -31.04
CA ILE A 9 -23.56 14.80 -30.71
C ILE A 9 -22.06 14.53 -30.82
N VAL A 10 -21.42 14.96 -31.91
CA VAL A 10 -19.98 14.81 -32.10
C VAL A 10 -19.20 15.53 -31.00
N ALA A 11 -19.60 16.76 -30.65
CA ALA A 11 -18.99 17.49 -29.54
C ALA A 11 -19.14 16.74 -28.21
N PHE A 12 -20.31 16.17 -27.93
CA PHE A 12 -20.56 15.44 -26.69
C PHE A 12 -19.70 14.17 -26.60
N VAL A 13 -19.57 13.43 -27.70
CA VAL A 13 -18.72 12.22 -27.79
C VAL A 13 -17.25 12.56 -27.59
N LEU A 14 -16.77 13.64 -28.22
CA LEU A 14 -15.38 14.09 -28.04
C LEU A 14 -15.08 14.55 -26.61
N LEU A 15 -16.10 14.98 -25.86
CA LEU A 15 -15.97 15.41 -24.47
C LEU A 15 -16.13 14.28 -23.45
N ILE A 16 -16.42 13.04 -23.85
CA ILE A 16 -16.57 11.90 -22.91
C ILE A 16 -15.38 11.77 -21.94
N PRO A 17 -14.10 11.83 -22.38
CA PRO A 17 -12.97 11.73 -21.46
C PRO A 17 -12.96 12.85 -20.42
N LEU A 18 -13.35 14.07 -20.81
CA LEU A 18 -13.45 15.20 -19.90
C LEU A 18 -14.57 14.98 -18.87
N TRP A 19 -15.75 14.52 -19.30
CA TRP A 19 -16.86 14.23 -18.39
C TRP A 19 -16.52 13.11 -17.41
N SER A 20 -15.85 12.05 -17.88
CA SER A 20 -15.38 10.96 -17.02
C SER A 20 -14.37 11.46 -15.99
N PHE A 21 -13.42 12.30 -16.40
CA PHE A 21 -12.45 12.90 -15.50
C PHE A 21 -13.12 13.83 -14.47
N LEU A 22 -14.07 14.67 -14.90
CA LEU A 22 -14.79 15.57 -14.00
C LEU A 22 -15.64 14.80 -12.98
N ALA A 23 -16.33 13.75 -13.42
CA ALA A 23 -17.08 12.86 -12.53
C ALA A 23 -16.16 12.24 -11.47
N TRP A 24 -15.00 11.71 -11.88
CA TRP A 24 -14.00 11.19 -10.96
C TRP A 24 -13.40 12.28 -10.06
N PHE A 25 -13.09 13.46 -10.59
CA PHE A 25 -12.46 14.55 -9.84
C PHE A 25 -13.37 15.06 -8.72
N LEU A 26 -14.66 15.18 -8.99
CA LEU A 26 -15.67 15.66 -8.05
C LEU A 26 -16.22 14.57 -7.11
N TRP A 27 -15.90 13.29 -7.37
CA TRP A 27 -16.31 12.20 -6.50
C TRP A 27 -15.72 12.37 -5.09
N PRO A 28 -16.50 12.15 -4.02
CA PRO A 28 -16.01 12.26 -2.65
C PRO A 28 -14.86 11.28 -2.38
N MET A 29 -14.02 11.63 -1.41
CA MET A 29 -12.93 10.78 -0.94
C MET A 29 -13.36 10.05 0.31
N ASP A 30 -13.01 8.77 0.38
CA ASP A 30 -13.21 7.91 1.54
C ASP A 30 -11.91 7.78 2.32
N ARG A 31 -12.04 7.73 3.65
CA ARG A 31 -10.90 7.48 4.53
C ARG A 31 -10.75 5.99 4.73
N LEU A 32 -9.55 5.49 4.51
CA LEU A 32 -9.19 4.10 4.74
C LEU A 32 -7.80 4.10 5.39
N GLU A 33 -7.70 3.67 6.64
CA GLU A 33 -6.39 3.44 7.27
C GLU A 33 -5.93 2.03 6.89
N SER A 34 -5.11 1.95 5.83
CA SER A 34 -4.51 0.70 5.38
C SER A 34 -3.05 0.57 5.77
N ILE A 35 -2.68 -0.61 6.27
CA ILE A 35 -1.28 -1.04 6.37
C ILE A 35 -0.92 -1.85 5.13
N ILE A 36 0.10 -1.41 4.39
CA ILE A 36 0.67 -2.16 3.27
C ILE A 36 1.99 -2.72 3.75
N LEU A 37 2.06 -4.02 4.01
CA LEU A 37 3.25 -4.69 4.50
C LEU A 37 4.00 -5.30 3.32
N ASP A 38 5.27 -4.93 3.17
CA ASP A 38 6.18 -5.38 2.11
C ASP A 38 7.59 -5.56 2.68
N LYS A 39 8.07 -6.81 2.71
CA LYS A 39 9.37 -7.16 3.31
C LYS A 39 10.45 -7.44 2.28
N SER A 40 10.11 -7.46 0.99
CA SER A 40 11.07 -7.55 -0.10
C SER A 40 11.52 -6.17 -0.61
N ALA A 41 10.90 -5.10 -0.08
CA ALA A 41 10.97 -3.71 -0.54
C ALA A 41 12.37 -3.05 -0.58
N THR A 42 13.21 -3.42 -1.55
CA THR A 42 14.12 -2.43 -2.14
C THR A 42 13.28 -1.37 -2.88
N PRO A 43 13.83 -0.17 -3.19
CA PRO A 43 13.09 0.83 -3.98
C PRO A 43 12.58 0.31 -5.33
N GLU A 44 13.20 -0.74 -5.86
CA GLU A 44 12.85 -1.36 -7.14
C GLU A 44 11.61 -2.27 -7.01
N SER A 45 11.55 -3.15 -6.00
CA SER A 45 10.37 -4.01 -5.76
C SER A 45 9.12 -3.19 -5.41
N ARG A 46 9.27 -2.03 -4.75
CA ARG A 46 8.13 -1.12 -4.52
C ARG A 46 7.45 -0.63 -5.80
N GLN A 47 8.14 -0.62 -6.94
CA GLN A 47 7.50 -0.28 -8.22
C GLN A 47 6.52 -1.35 -8.70
N GLU A 48 6.76 -2.62 -8.37
CA GLU A 48 5.93 -3.75 -8.79
C GLU A 48 4.54 -3.68 -8.15
N HIS A 49 4.44 -3.11 -6.94
CA HIS A 49 3.19 -2.94 -6.19
C HIS A 49 2.50 -1.58 -6.42
N ARG A 50 2.89 -0.83 -7.46
CA ARG A 50 2.27 0.46 -7.80
C ARG A 50 0.80 0.31 -8.21
N SER A 51 0.42 -0.84 -8.77
CA SER A 51 -0.95 -1.14 -9.20
C SER A 51 -1.95 -0.98 -8.05
N PHE A 52 -1.60 -1.46 -6.85
CA PHE A 52 -2.46 -1.35 -5.68
C PHE A 52 -2.68 0.11 -5.24
N ASN A 53 -1.60 0.90 -5.19
CA ASN A 53 -1.69 2.34 -4.90
C ASN A 53 -2.52 3.11 -5.95
N TRP A 54 -2.44 2.68 -7.22
CA TRP A 54 -3.28 3.24 -8.29
C TRP A 54 -4.76 2.94 -8.02
N ILE A 55 -5.11 1.72 -7.61
CA ILE A 55 -6.49 1.35 -7.23
C ILE A 55 -6.97 2.22 -6.08
N LEU A 56 -6.21 2.34 -4.98
CA LEU A 56 -6.58 3.20 -3.86
C LEU A 56 -6.82 4.65 -4.29
N THR A 57 -5.95 5.19 -5.14
CA THR A 57 -6.11 6.55 -5.67
C THR A 57 -7.34 6.68 -6.57
N HIS A 58 -7.61 5.67 -7.40
CA HIS A 58 -8.73 5.65 -8.32
C HIS A 58 -10.06 5.57 -7.57
N GLU A 59 -10.16 4.68 -6.58
CA GLU A 59 -11.32 4.49 -5.69
C GLU A 59 -11.43 5.58 -4.61
N LYS A 60 -10.55 6.59 -4.64
CA LYS A 60 -10.53 7.71 -3.70
C LYS A 60 -10.37 7.30 -2.23
N MET A 61 -9.68 6.19 -1.97
CA MET A 61 -9.32 5.70 -0.64
C MET A 61 -8.02 6.34 -0.15
N TYR A 62 -8.14 7.27 0.80
CA TYR A 62 -7.03 8.13 1.25
C TYR A 62 -6.76 7.86 2.72
N GLN A 63 -5.54 8.20 3.15
CA GLN A 63 -5.18 8.14 4.57
C GLN A 63 -6.13 9.02 5.40
N PRO A 64 -6.32 8.75 6.69
CA PRO A 64 -7.14 9.60 7.56
C PRO A 64 -6.69 11.06 7.61
N SER A 65 -5.41 11.34 7.32
CA SER A 65 -4.84 12.68 7.15
C SER A 65 -5.36 13.44 5.92
N GLY A 66 -6.02 12.76 4.98
CA GLY A 66 -6.41 13.28 3.67
C GLY A 66 -5.31 13.21 2.61
N LYS A 67 -4.16 12.58 2.93
CA LYS A 67 -3.07 12.34 1.97
C LYS A 67 -3.36 11.08 1.13
N LYS A 68 -2.97 11.12 -0.15
CA LYS A 68 -2.90 9.91 -0.98
C LYS A 68 -1.82 8.96 -0.49
N TYR A 69 -2.04 7.67 -0.66
CA TYR A 69 -1.00 6.66 -0.52
C TYR A 69 0.09 6.86 -1.60
N ASP A 70 1.34 6.83 -1.15
CA ASP A 70 2.54 6.97 -1.96
C ASP A 70 3.25 5.64 -2.09
N TYR A 71 3.22 5.07 -3.30
CA TYR A 71 3.83 3.79 -3.63
C TYR A 71 5.34 3.71 -3.34
N SER A 72 6.02 4.84 -3.14
CA SER A 72 7.46 4.85 -2.85
C SER A 72 7.79 4.85 -1.35
N ARG A 73 6.82 5.17 -0.49
CA ARG A 73 7.05 5.49 0.93
C ARG A 73 6.07 4.85 1.92
N ASP A 74 4.82 4.65 1.56
CA ASP A 74 3.76 4.28 2.50
C ASP A 74 3.65 2.74 2.64
N TYR A 75 4.74 2.11 3.08
CA TYR A 75 4.87 0.65 3.28
C TYR A 75 5.49 0.33 4.62
N TYR A 76 5.04 -0.76 5.23
CA TYR A 76 5.63 -1.36 6.42
C TYR A 76 6.58 -2.46 6.01
N GLY A 77 7.88 -2.19 6.14
CA GLY A 77 8.92 -3.05 5.62
C GLY A 77 10.15 -3.13 6.50
N THR A 78 11.26 -3.47 5.87
CA THR A 78 12.58 -3.51 6.50
C THR A 78 13.37 -2.29 6.08
N TYR A 79 13.92 -1.54 7.03
CA TYR A 79 14.64 -0.30 6.78
C TYR A 79 16.02 -0.30 7.43
N PRO A 80 17.01 0.37 6.82
CA PRO A 80 18.33 0.50 7.41
C PRO A 80 18.28 1.38 8.67
N GLU A 81 18.83 0.88 9.76
CA GLU A 81 18.98 1.60 11.02
C GLU A 81 20.38 1.32 11.61
N GLY A 82 21.23 2.35 11.61
CA GLY A 82 22.64 2.22 11.98
C GLY A 82 23.40 1.29 11.04
N ASN A 83 24.02 0.24 11.61
CA ASN A 83 24.75 -0.80 10.86
C ASN A 83 23.88 -2.04 10.58
N GLY A 84 22.58 -1.98 10.86
CA GLY A 84 21.66 -3.10 10.72
C GLY A 84 20.39 -2.74 9.97
N MET A 85 19.50 -3.71 9.88
CA MET A 85 18.17 -3.58 9.31
C MET A 85 17.14 -3.83 10.40
N ILE A 86 16.12 -2.99 10.49
CA ILE A 86 15.00 -3.14 11.43
C ILE A 86 13.69 -3.32 10.68
N ASN A 87 12.82 -4.20 11.16
CA ASN A 87 11.44 -4.24 10.70
C ASN A 87 10.65 -3.10 11.33
N GLU A 88 9.88 -2.37 10.55
CA GLU A 88 9.11 -1.24 11.07
C GLU A 88 8.13 -1.65 12.19
N LEU A 89 7.52 -2.84 12.09
CA LEU A 89 6.62 -3.35 13.13
C LEU A 89 7.34 -3.80 14.42
N ASP A 90 8.66 -4.01 14.40
CA ASP A 90 9.43 -4.32 15.63
C ASP A 90 9.51 -3.12 16.58
N ARG A 91 9.16 -1.91 16.12
CA ARG A 91 9.09 -0.71 16.95
C ARG A 91 7.89 -0.69 17.90
N TYR A 92 6.90 -1.55 17.68
CA TYR A 92 5.68 -1.62 18.48
C TYR A 92 5.73 -2.78 19.46
N GLU A 93 5.28 -2.55 20.68
CA GLU A 93 5.08 -3.59 21.68
C GLU A 93 3.85 -4.45 21.35
N LEU A 94 3.82 -5.70 21.81
CA LEU A 94 2.69 -6.61 21.53
C LEU A 94 1.36 -6.07 22.06
N SER A 95 1.38 -5.39 23.21
CA SER A 95 0.21 -4.73 23.79
C SER A 95 -0.31 -3.56 22.94
N GLU A 96 0.57 -2.88 22.21
CA GLU A 96 0.19 -1.78 21.32
C GLU A 96 -0.48 -2.33 20.06
N MET A 97 0.02 -3.46 19.55
CA MET A 97 -0.55 -4.13 18.37
C MET A 97 -1.97 -4.59 18.57
N ASP A 98 -2.31 -5.08 19.78
CA ASP A 98 -3.69 -5.42 20.14
C ASP A 98 -4.65 -4.23 19.99
N SER A 99 -4.14 -3.00 20.12
CA SER A 99 -4.91 -1.77 19.94
C SER A 99 -4.88 -1.24 18.50
N MET A 100 -3.98 -1.74 17.64
CA MET A 100 -3.84 -1.26 16.27
C MET A 100 -5.08 -1.58 15.42
N SER A 101 -5.80 -2.68 15.70
CA SER A 101 -7.04 -3.00 14.98
C SER A 101 -8.14 -1.96 15.14
N PHE A 102 -8.14 -1.14 16.20
CA PHE A 102 -9.10 -0.04 16.32
C PHE A 102 -8.94 1.01 15.23
N TYR A 103 -7.71 1.19 14.75
CA TYR A 103 -7.36 2.22 13.80
C TYR A 103 -7.24 1.70 12.37
N ILE A 104 -6.85 0.44 12.20
CA ILE A 104 -6.64 -0.17 10.88
C ILE A 104 -7.97 -0.68 10.32
N ASP A 105 -8.31 -0.24 9.12
CA ASP A 105 -9.45 -0.74 8.36
C ASP A 105 -9.06 -1.95 7.51
N MET A 106 -7.83 -1.93 6.99
CA MET A 106 -7.33 -2.91 6.03
C MET A 106 -5.84 -3.20 6.22
N ALA A 107 -5.43 -4.45 6.02
CA ALA A 107 -4.03 -4.78 5.80
C ALA A 107 -3.83 -5.52 4.47
N TYR A 108 -2.78 -5.14 3.74
CA TYR A 108 -2.32 -5.80 2.54
C TYR A 108 -0.91 -6.34 2.78
N TYR A 109 -0.79 -7.65 2.85
CA TYR A 109 0.48 -8.35 3.00
C TYR A 109 0.96 -8.76 1.61
N VAL A 110 2.03 -8.12 1.15
CA VAL A 110 2.61 -8.37 -0.17
C VAL A 110 4.09 -8.70 -0.02
N ASP A 111 4.54 -9.70 -0.78
CA ASP A 111 5.95 -10.14 -0.83
C ASP A 111 6.71 -10.09 0.51
N ALA A 112 6.25 -10.95 1.43
CA ALA A 112 6.82 -11.07 2.78
C ALA A 112 8.02 -12.05 2.83
N SER A 113 8.73 -12.22 1.71
CA SER A 113 9.82 -13.22 1.58
C SER A 113 11.13 -12.74 2.20
N GLY A 114 11.45 -11.45 2.11
CA GLY A 114 12.72 -10.88 2.54
C GLY A 114 13.66 -10.58 1.38
N VAL A 115 14.81 -9.97 1.66
CA VAL A 115 15.81 -9.55 0.66
C VAL A 115 17.19 -10.06 1.04
N GLU A 116 17.91 -10.59 0.04
CA GLU A 116 19.35 -10.80 0.16
C GLU A 116 20.11 -9.51 -0.18
N MET A 117 20.88 -8.98 0.77
CA MET A 117 21.77 -7.84 0.52
C MET A 117 23.16 -8.33 0.10
N GLY A 118 23.67 -7.77 -1.00
CA GLY A 118 24.97 -8.14 -1.56
C GLY A 118 26.17 -7.47 -0.87
N ILE A 119 27.19 -8.29 -0.58
CA ILE A 119 28.65 -8.06 -0.37
C ILE A 119 29.10 -7.02 0.69
N ASP A 120 28.38 -5.95 0.99
CA ASP A 120 28.77 -4.99 2.06
C ASP A 120 28.29 -5.40 3.47
N SER A 121 27.54 -6.50 3.59
CA SER A 121 27.04 -7.09 4.85
C SER A 121 28.03 -8.01 5.58
N LEU A 122 29.30 -8.05 5.15
CA LEU A 122 30.34 -9.00 5.59
C LEU A 122 30.71 -8.94 7.10
N GLN A 123 30.15 -8.03 7.89
CA GLN A 123 30.44 -7.95 9.32
C GLN A 123 29.54 -8.83 10.19
N THR A 124 28.38 -9.27 9.72
CA THR A 124 27.39 -10.04 10.52
C THR A 124 27.15 -11.47 10.06
N GLY A 125 27.70 -11.87 8.89
CA GLY A 125 27.59 -13.24 8.37
C GLY A 125 26.18 -13.66 7.93
N ASN A 126 25.20 -12.75 7.97
CA ASN A 126 23.84 -12.98 7.51
C ASN A 126 23.51 -11.96 6.42
N ASN A 127 23.33 -12.44 5.19
CA ASN A 127 23.01 -11.61 4.03
C ASN A 127 21.50 -11.45 3.82
N TRP A 128 20.68 -12.16 4.59
CA TRP A 128 19.22 -12.17 4.45
C TRP A 128 18.58 -11.29 5.51
N TYR A 129 17.75 -10.34 5.07
CA TYR A 129 17.05 -9.38 5.92
C TYR A 129 15.57 -9.31 5.55
N GLY A 130 14.72 -9.01 6.53
CA GLY A 130 13.28 -9.00 6.36
C GLY A 130 12.67 -10.40 6.49
N GLY A 131 11.69 -10.69 5.64
CA GLY A 131 10.81 -11.84 5.81
C GLY A 131 9.69 -11.56 6.83
N LEU A 132 8.65 -12.38 6.79
CA LEU A 132 7.55 -12.30 7.75
C LEU A 132 8.06 -12.58 9.18
N SER A 133 8.06 -11.56 10.02
CA SER A 133 8.44 -11.62 11.43
C SER A 133 7.28 -12.12 12.32
N GLN A 134 7.60 -12.48 13.56
CA GLN A 134 6.57 -12.79 14.55
C GLN A 134 5.60 -11.61 14.74
N LYS A 135 6.09 -10.37 14.74
CA LYS A 135 5.27 -9.17 14.89
C LYS A 135 4.29 -9.01 13.72
N ASP A 136 4.75 -9.25 12.49
CA ASP A 136 3.86 -9.18 11.33
C ASP A 136 2.70 -10.20 11.43
N TYR A 137 2.99 -11.39 11.96
CA TYR A 137 1.98 -12.44 12.22
C TYR A 137 1.06 -12.13 13.41
N GLU A 138 1.58 -11.54 14.48
CA GLU A 138 0.76 -11.11 15.62
C GLU A 138 -0.24 -10.02 15.18
N LEU A 139 0.19 -9.07 14.35
CA LEU A 139 -0.71 -8.08 13.76
C LEU A 139 -1.78 -8.75 12.90
N LEU A 140 -1.40 -9.72 12.06
CA LEU A 140 -2.33 -10.47 11.22
C LEU A 140 -3.41 -11.15 12.07
N LYS A 141 -3.02 -11.79 13.18
CA LYS A 141 -3.95 -12.45 14.11
C LYS A 141 -4.93 -11.46 14.75
N VAL A 142 -4.43 -10.30 15.18
CA VAL A 142 -5.25 -9.24 15.78
C VAL A 142 -6.27 -8.71 14.78
N LEU A 143 -5.84 -8.40 13.55
CA LEU A 143 -6.72 -7.93 12.49
C LEU A 143 -7.76 -8.99 12.08
N TYR A 144 -7.35 -10.26 12.04
CA TYR A 144 -8.23 -11.38 11.73
C TYR A 144 -9.30 -11.58 12.80
N ARG A 145 -8.88 -11.58 14.08
CA ARG A 145 -9.77 -11.65 15.25
C ARG A 145 -10.84 -10.56 15.20
N ASP A 146 -10.44 -9.35 14.82
CA ASP A 146 -11.30 -8.17 14.84
C ASP A 146 -12.01 -7.92 13.50
N HIS A 147 -12.06 -8.95 12.62
CA HIS A 147 -12.78 -8.96 11.35
C HIS A 147 -12.41 -7.82 10.38
N LYS A 148 -11.13 -7.42 10.37
CA LYS A 148 -10.61 -6.43 9.42
C LYS A 148 -10.39 -7.03 8.04
N LEU A 149 -10.38 -6.18 7.02
CA LEU A 149 -10.07 -6.63 5.66
C LEU A 149 -8.59 -6.98 5.57
N ILE A 150 -8.30 -8.23 5.21
CA ILE A 150 -6.93 -8.70 5.02
C ILE A 150 -6.83 -9.21 3.59
N MET A 151 -5.88 -8.64 2.84
CA MET A 151 -5.46 -9.15 1.54
C MET A 151 -4.02 -9.66 1.67
N ALA A 152 -3.75 -10.80 1.03
CA ALA A 152 -2.42 -11.38 1.00
C ALA A 152 -2.10 -11.83 -0.43
N GLU A 153 -0.91 -11.50 -0.89
CA GLU A 153 -0.38 -11.93 -2.18
C GLU A 153 0.89 -12.76 -1.97
N TYR A 154 1.01 -13.82 -2.74
CA TYR A 154 2.23 -14.62 -2.83
C TYR A 154 2.80 -14.48 -4.24
N ASN A 155 4.02 -13.96 -4.35
CA ASN A 155 4.74 -13.87 -5.60
C ASN A 155 5.58 -15.14 -5.78
N THR A 156 5.49 -15.78 -6.96
CA THR A 156 6.20 -17.03 -7.30
C THR A 156 7.38 -16.75 -8.22
#